data_AF-A0A0D9NM92-F1
#
_entry.id   AF-A0A0D9NM92-F1
#
_cell.length_a   1.000
_cell.length_b   1.000
_cell.length_c   1.000
_cell.angle_alpha   90.00
_cell.angle_beta   90.00
_cell.angle_gamma   90.00
#
_symmetry.space_group_name_H-M   'P 1'
#
loop_
_entity.id
_entity.type
_entity.pdbx_description
1 polymer ?
#
loop_
_entity_poly.entity_id
_entity_poly.type
_entity_poly.pdbx_seq_one_letter_code
_entity_poly.pdbx_strand_id
1 'polypeptide(L)'
;MTMLTIKYTSLLCIWTVAQSIPSDEEIWMRFDISSPNLDPMYCYMLVHVNGDARHASFSDQRCVGSNFTVSWGYTRDDDAGIMTIVNPGRTRRCWFGWRGVNAKEHLEDAGPNNTAEMPPM
;
A
#
# COMPACT_ATOMS: atom_id res chain seq x y z
N MET A 1 18.11 10.45 27.91
CA MET A 1 16.79 10.45 27.25
C MET A 1 17.07 10.28 25.78
N THR A 2 17.19 9.02 25.35
CA THR A 2 17.67 8.64 24.03
C THR A 2 16.48 8.64 23.11
N MET A 3 16.52 9.56 22.17
CA MET A 3 15.43 9.94 21.32
C MET A 3 15.61 9.04 20.05
N LEU A 4 14.51 8.54 19.48
CA LEU A 4 14.46 7.37 18.59
C LEU A 4 14.60 7.77 17.10
N THR A 5 15.78 7.55 16.53
CA THR A 5 16.09 7.82 15.12
C THR A 5 15.29 6.92 14.18
N ILE A 6 14.26 7.44 13.51
CA ILE A 6 13.60 6.74 12.40
C ILE A 6 14.19 7.25 11.08
N LYS A 7 15.09 6.47 10.49
CA LYS A 7 15.64 6.73 9.15
C LYS A 7 14.55 6.49 8.09
N TYR A 8 13.79 7.53 7.75
CA TYR A 8 12.80 7.47 6.67
C TYR A 8 13.48 7.66 5.31
N THR A 9 13.71 6.56 4.58
CA THR A 9 14.01 6.60 3.13
C THR A 9 12.81 6.10 2.36
N SER A 10 11.80 6.93 2.13
CA SER A 10 10.68 6.59 1.25
C SER A 10 10.73 7.42 -0.02
N LEU A 11 11.64 7.06 -0.93
CA LEU A 11 11.61 7.48 -2.34
C LEU A 11 10.82 6.48 -3.20
N LEU A 12 9.90 5.71 -2.62
CA LEU A 12 9.10 4.75 -3.38
C LEU A 12 7.92 5.50 -4.00
N CYS A 13 7.96 5.68 -5.32
CA CYS A 13 6.87 6.23 -6.11
C CYS A 13 6.00 5.07 -6.63
N ILE A 14 4.72 5.08 -6.27
CA ILE A 14 3.71 4.21 -6.87
C ILE A 14 2.84 5.07 -7.75
N TRP A 15 2.69 4.68 -9.01
CA TRP A 15 2.04 5.52 -10.01
C TRP A 15 0.54 5.28 -10.13
N THR A 16 0.10 4.03 -10.03
CA THR A 16 -1.32 3.67 -10.16
C THR A 16 -1.55 2.32 -9.51
N VAL A 17 -2.62 2.21 -8.70
CA VAL A 17 -3.07 0.94 -8.15
C VAL A 17 -4.31 0.50 -8.91
N ALA A 18 -4.19 -0.59 -9.66
CA ALA A 18 -5.34 -1.29 -10.22
C ALA A 18 -5.90 -2.21 -9.12
N GLN A 19 -7.14 -1.97 -8.72
CA GLN A 19 -7.86 -2.81 -7.77
C GLN A 19 -9.08 -3.39 -8.47
N SER A 20 -9.27 -4.71 -8.38
CA SER A 20 -10.51 -5.33 -8.81
C SER A 20 -11.02 -6.27 -7.74
N ILE A 21 -12.35 -6.40 -7.70
CA ILE A 21 -13.07 -7.30 -6.80
C ILE A 21 -13.69 -8.36 -7.70
N PRO A 22 -12.94 -9.44 -8.03
CA PRO A 22 -13.43 -10.47 -8.95
C PRO A 22 -14.60 -11.28 -8.38
N SER A 23 -14.71 -11.35 -7.05
CA SER A 23 -15.83 -11.97 -6.33
C SER A 23 -16.00 -11.31 -4.96
N ASP A 24 -17.11 -11.62 -4.28
CA ASP A 24 -17.42 -11.04 -2.96
C ASP A 24 -16.39 -11.41 -1.88
N GLU A 25 -15.50 -12.39 -2.09
CA GLU A 25 -14.53 -12.85 -1.10
C GLU A 25 -13.07 -12.68 -1.57
N GLU A 26 -12.85 -11.99 -2.69
CA GLU A 26 -11.54 -11.84 -3.30
C GLU A 26 -11.21 -10.39 -3.61
N ILE A 27 -10.00 -9.98 -3.24
CA ILE A 27 -9.43 -8.69 -3.63
C ILE A 27 -8.21 -8.95 -4.49
N TRP A 28 -8.22 -8.42 -5.71
CA TRP A 28 -7.06 -8.39 -6.58
C TRP A 28 -6.46 -6.98 -6.61
N MET A 29 -5.15 -6.89 -6.42
CA MET A 29 -4.42 -5.63 -6.52
C MET A 29 -3.17 -5.80 -7.37
N ARG A 30 -2.89 -4.79 -8.20
CA ARG A 30 -1.65 -4.67 -8.97
C ARG A 30 -1.17 -3.23 -9.01
N PHE A 31 0.12 -3.02 -8.81
CA PHE A 31 0.77 -1.71 -8.96
C PHE A 31 2.27 -1.86 -9.22
N ASP A 32 2.88 -0.80 -9.73
CA ASP A 32 4.31 -0.72 -9.94
C ASP A 32 5.00 0.04 -8.80
N ILE A 33 6.16 -0.44 -8.40
CA ILE A 33 7.02 0.13 -7.38
C ILE A 33 8.27 0.67 -8.09
N SER A 34 8.48 1.97 -8.01
CA SER A 34 9.66 2.63 -8.57
C SER A 34 10.37 3.47 -7.51
N SER A 35 11.70 3.56 -7.55
CA SER A 35 12.47 4.45 -6.68
C SER A 35 13.78 4.82 -7.36
N PRO A 36 14.38 6.00 -7.13
CA PRO A 36 15.64 6.41 -7.78
C PRO A 36 16.80 5.42 -7.60
N ASN A 37 16.76 4.59 -6.55
CA ASN A 37 17.79 3.60 -6.23
C ASN A 37 17.26 2.16 -6.24
N LEU A 38 16.15 1.92 -6.95
CA LEU A 38 15.53 0.61 -7.05
C LEU A 38 15.12 0.35 -8.49
N ASP A 39 15.53 -0.80 -9.04
CA ASP A 39 15.00 -1.26 -10.31
C ASP A 39 13.47 -1.32 -10.21
N PRO A 40 12.73 -0.85 -11.23
CA PRO A 40 11.27 -0.93 -11.23
C PRO A 40 10.81 -2.37 -10.98
N MET A 41 9.94 -2.54 -10.00
CA MET A 41 9.32 -3.82 -9.67
C MET A 41 7.82 -3.70 -9.85
N TYR A 42 7.17 -4.82 -10.11
CA TYR A 42 5.72 -4.89 -9.99
C TYR A 42 5.35 -5.65 -8.72
N CYS A 43 4.20 -5.31 -8.16
CA CYS A 43 3.54 -6.10 -7.15
C CYS A 43 2.15 -6.46 -7.67
N TYR A 44 1.80 -7.74 -7.60
CA TYR A 44 0.42 -8.17 -7.68
C TYR A 44 0.09 -9.16 -6.57
N MET A 45 -1.18 -9.20 -6.17
CA MET A 45 -1.69 -10.13 -5.19
C MET A 45 -3.18 -10.41 -5.44
N LEU A 46 -3.59 -11.65 -5.17
CA LEU A 46 -4.98 -12.04 -4.99
C LEU A 46 -5.13 -12.46 -3.53
N VAL A 47 -6.04 -11.82 -2.82
CA VAL A 47 -6.25 -12.03 -1.38
C VAL A 47 -7.66 -12.54 -1.17
N HIS A 48 -7.79 -13.71 -0.56
CA HIS A 48 -9.06 -14.20 -0.05
C HIS A 48 -9.33 -13.56 1.30
N VAL A 49 -10.52 -13.00 1.45
CA VAL A 49 -10.98 -12.35 2.68
C VAL A 49 -12.21 -13.05 3.21
N ASN A 50 -12.45 -12.93 4.51
CA ASN A 50 -13.67 -13.46 5.12
C ASN A 50 -14.77 -12.39 5.05
N GLY A 51 -15.82 -12.67 4.28
CA GLY A 51 -16.90 -11.73 4.01
C GLY A 51 -16.63 -10.82 2.82
N ASP A 52 -17.36 -9.70 2.75
CA ASP A 52 -17.39 -8.82 1.58
C ASP A 52 -16.04 -8.09 1.34
N ALA A 53 -15.42 -8.39 0.20
CA ALA A 53 -14.19 -7.82 -0.32
C ALA A 53 -14.21 -6.29 -0.42
N ARG A 54 -15.37 -5.67 -0.63
CA ARG A 54 -15.53 -4.20 -0.65
C ARG A 54 -15.26 -3.56 0.70
N HIS A 55 -15.45 -4.31 1.77
CA HIS A 55 -15.37 -3.84 3.14
C HIS A 55 -14.27 -4.51 3.96
N ALA A 56 -13.46 -5.36 3.32
CA ALA A 56 -12.47 -6.17 3.99
C ALA A 56 -11.14 -5.43 4.19
N SER A 57 -10.37 -5.96 5.13
CA SER A 57 -9.00 -5.52 5.44
C SER A 57 -8.09 -6.74 5.54
N PHE A 58 -6.84 -6.61 5.15
CA PHE A 58 -5.83 -7.67 5.25
C PHE A 58 -4.46 -7.08 5.61
N SER A 59 -3.58 -7.91 6.14
CA SER A 59 -2.28 -7.48 6.63
C SER A 59 -1.15 -8.39 6.19
N ASP A 60 0.03 -7.81 5.97
CA ASP A 60 1.29 -8.50 5.67
C ASP A 60 1.19 -9.52 4.51
N GLN A 61 0.34 -9.24 3.52
CA GLN A 61 0.23 -10.06 2.32
C GLN A 61 1.47 -9.89 1.45
N ARG A 62 2.11 -11.00 1.08
CA ARG A 62 3.29 -10.96 0.23
C ARG A 62 2.91 -10.69 -1.22
N CYS A 63 3.56 -9.70 -1.83
CA CYS A 63 3.47 -9.44 -3.25
C CYS A 63 4.10 -10.58 -4.07
N VAL A 64 3.52 -10.88 -5.23
CA VAL A 64 4.25 -11.57 -6.29
C VAL A 64 4.91 -10.53 -7.20
N GLY A 65 6.12 -10.82 -7.68
CA GLY A 65 6.93 -9.88 -8.47
C GLY A 65 7.90 -9.02 -7.66
N SER A 66 7.73 -8.99 -6.33
CA SER A 66 8.67 -8.36 -5.39
C SER A 66 8.66 -9.12 -4.06
N ASN A 67 9.62 -8.84 -3.18
CA ASN A 67 9.62 -9.41 -1.82
C ASN A 67 8.93 -8.49 -0.78
N PHE A 68 8.18 -7.50 -1.25
CA PHE A 68 7.47 -6.57 -0.39
C PHE A 68 6.22 -7.22 0.21
N THR A 69 5.80 -6.70 1.35
CA THR A 69 4.50 -7.03 1.97
C THR A 69 3.58 -5.83 1.92
N VAL A 70 2.29 -6.12 1.76
CA VAL A 70 1.23 -5.12 1.63
C VAL A 70 0.15 -5.39 2.65
N SER A 71 -0.36 -4.32 3.23
CA SER A 71 -1.55 -4.35 4.08
C SER A 71 -2.58 -3.38 3.51
N TRP A 72 -3.84 -3.75 3.61
CA TRP A 72 -4.99 -2.95 3.20
C TRP A 72 -5.95 -2.81 4.37
N GLY A 73 -6.32 -1.57 4.68
CA GLY A 73 -7.34 -1.25 5.66
C GLY A 73 -8.50 -0.53 4.99
N TYR A 74 -9.72 -0.91 5.35
CA TYR A 74 -10.94 -0.25 4.91
C TYR A 74 -11.67 0.37 6.11
N THR A 75 -12.23 1.56 5.92
CA THR A 75 -13.18 2.16 6.86
C THR A 75 -14.46 2.59 6.14
N ARG A 76 -15.61 2.28 6.78
CA ARG A 76 -16.94 2.48 6.20
C ARG A 76 -17.38 3.94 6.20
N ASP A 77 -16.97 4.72 7.19
CA ASP A 77 -17.51 6.07 7.42
C ASP A 77 -17.28 7.01 6.22
N ASP A 78 -16.12 6.87 5.57
CA ASP A 78 -15.71 7.71 4.44
C ASP A 78 -15.54 6.93 3.12
N ASP A 79 -15.94 5.65 3.08
CA ASP A 79 -15.58 4.69 2.01
C ASP A 79 -14.09 4.81 1.67
N ALA A 80 -13.24 4.70 2.69
CA ALA A 80 -11.83 5.03 2.59
C ALA A 80 -10.95 3.78 2.74
N GLY A 81 -9.92 3.71 1.91
CA GLY A 81 -8.93 2.63 1.90
C GLY A 81 -7.55 3.16 2.21
N ILE A 82 -6.80 2.45 3.04
CA ILE A 82 -5.41 2.74 3.36
C ILE A 82 -4.56 1.54 3.00
N MET A 83 -3.58 1.74 2.13
CA MET A 83 -2.58 0.73 1.79
C MET A 83 -1.25 1.05 2.46
N THR A 84 -0.63 0.02 3.02
CA THR A 84 0.73 0.09 3.57
C THR A 84 1.61 -0.87 2.81
N ILE A 85 2.77 -0.41 2.36
CA ILE A 85 3.77 -1.24 1.70
C ILE A 85 5.04 -1.27 2.53
N VAL A 86 5.60 -2.46 2.73
CA VAL A 86 6.81 -2.68 3.53
C VAL A 86 7.82 -3.50 2.75
N ASN A 87 9.08 -3.08 2.76
CA ASN A 87 10.16 -3.81 2.09
C ASN A 87 10.55 -5.10 2.85
N PRO A 88 11.30 -6.03 2.25
CA PRO A 88 11.59 -7.34 2.86
C PRO A 88 12.31 -7.24 4.22
N GLY A 89 13.21 -6.27 4.36
CA GLY A 89 13.92 -5.99 5.61
C GLY A 89 13.11 -5.18 6.63
N ARG A 90 11.86 -4.79 6.28
CA ARG A 90 10.97 -3.90 7.05
C ARG A 90 11.60 -2.59 7.51
N THR A 91 12.64 -2.14 6.80
CA THR A 91 13.36 -0.88 7.05
C THR A 91 12.72 0.33 6.35
N ARG A 92 11.80 0.09 5.42
CA ARG A 92 11.08 1.12 4.65
C ARG A 92 9.60 0.79 4.64
N ARG A 93 8.78 1.83 4.79
CA ARG A 93 7.33 1.76 4.76
C ARG A 93 6.75 2.94 3.99
N CYS A 94 5.75 2.68 3.17
CA CYS A 94 4.98 3.70 2.46
C CYS A 94 3.49 3.52 2.76
N TRP A 95 2.77 4.64 2.75
CA TRP A 95 1.35 4.71 3.05
C TRP A 95 0.64 5.45 1.94
N PHE A 96 -0.52 4.93 1.55
CA PHE A 96 -1.36 5.45 0.48
C PHE A 96 -2.79 5.44 1.00
N GLY A 97 -3.55 6.50 0.73
CA GLY A 97 -4.89 6.65 1.27
C GLY A 97 -5.85 7.20 0.23
N TRP A 98 -7.00 6.56 0.08
CA TRP A 98 -8.03 6.95 -0.88
C TRP A 98 -9.38 7.08 -0.21
N ARG A 99 -10.25 7.87 -0.84
CA ARG A 99 -11.68 7.96 -0.53
C ARG A 99 -12.49 7.50 -1.73
N GLY A 100 -13.68 6.98 -1.48
CA GLY A 100 -14.56 6.46 -2.52
C GLY A 100 -14.00 5.19 -3.18
N VAL A 101 -13.31 4.32 -2.43
CA VAL A 101 -12.59 3.17 -3.01
C VAL A 101 -13.51 2.16 -3.68
N ASN A 102 -14.74 2.04 -3.19
CA ASN A 102 -15.72 1.11 -3.77
C ASN A 102 -16.41 1.64 -5.03
N ALA A 103 -16.27 2.94 -5.32
CA ALA A 103 -16.83 3.58 -6.50
C ALA A 103 -15.88 3.57 -7.72
N LYS A 104 -14.65 3.07 -7.56
CA LYS A 104 -13.59 3.14 -8.58
C LYS A 104 -12.99 1.75 -8.83
N GLU A 105 -12.69 1.44 -10.09
CA GLU A 105 -11.87 0.26 -10.47
C GLU A 105 -10.36 0.59 -10.50
N HIS A 106 -10.02 1.88 -10.56
CA HIS A 106 -8.64 2.34 -10.56
C HIS A 106 -8.46 3.39 -9.47
N LEU A 107 -7.50 3.13 -8.58
CA LEU A 107 -7.10 4.07 -7.56
C LEU A 107 -5.92 4.90 -8.09
N GLU A 108 -6.12 6.21 -8.08
CA GLU A 108 -5.13 7.19 -8.51
C GLU A 108 -3.89 7.20 -7.61
N ASP A 109 -2.81 7.86 -8.01
CA ASP A 109 -1.70 8.09 -7.10
C ASP A 109 -2.18 8.98 -5.93
N ALA A 110 -2.17 8.42 -4.72
CA ALA A 110 -2.55 9.11 -3.49
C ALA A 110 -1.42 9.12 -2.45
N GLY A 111 -0.18 9.03 -2.92
CA GLY A 111 1.01 9.23 -2.11
C GLY A 111 2.10 8.17 -2.34
N PRO A 112 3.10 8.08 -1.44
CA PRO A 112 3.42 9.12 -0.47
C PRO A 112 3.86 10.40 -1.20
N ASN A 113 3.25 11.53 -0.84
CA ASN A 113 3.85 12.83 -1.15
C ASN A 113 5.20 12.94 -0.42
N ASN A 114 6.16 13.65 -1.03
CA ASN A 114 7.45 13.98 -0.40
C ASN A 114 7.22 14.57 1.00
N THR A 115 7.67 13.90 2.06
CA THR A 115 7.64 14.47 3.41
C THR A 115 8.99 15.10 3.72
N ALA A 116 8.96 16.35 4.23
CA ALA A 116 10.16 17.08 4.60
C ALA A 116 10.90 16.36 5.75
N GLU A 117 12.23 16.39 5.71
CA GLU A 117 13.09 15.81 6.74
C GLU A 117 12.72 16.34 8.13
N MET A 118 12.36 15.46 9.06
CA MET A 118 12.27 15.81 10.48
C MET A 118 13.54 15.30 11.18
N PRO A 119 14.24 16.16 11.96
CA PRO A 119 15.45 15.76 12.66
C PRO A 119 15.18 14.55 13.54
N PRO A 120 16.17 13.63 13.66
CA PRO A 120 16.02 12.48 14.51
C PRO A 120 15.74 12.96 15.92
N MET A 121 14.61 12.48 16.43
CA MET A 121 14.49 12.17 17.83
C MET A 121 15.75 11.40 18.20
#